data_AF-A0A0W0FX08-F1
#
_entry.id   AF-A0A0W0FX08-F1
#
_cell.length_a   1.000
_cell.length_b   1.000
_cell.length_c   1.000
_cell.angle_alpha   90.00
_cell.angle_beta   90.00
_cell.angle_gamma   90.00
#
_symmetry.space_group_name_H-M   'P 1'
#
loop_
_entity.id
_entity.type
_entity.pdbx_description
1 polymer ?
#
loop_
_entity_poly.entity_id
_entity_poly.type
_entity_poly.pdbx_seq_one_letter_code
_entity_poly.pdbx_strand_id
1 'polypeptide(L)'
;MVEAIIDGDLHGGLSPISRTEEPAFYSTAWELISAFGDCWRMAPGEGEAELVAMSLNGEVDAIITADSDVFPLGAKCVLVNDA
;
A
#
# COMPACT_ATOMS: atom_id res chain seq x y z
N MET A 1 -2.09 -9.95 -11.52
CA MET A 1 -2.40 -8.53 -11.29
C MET A 1 -1.81 -8.20 -9.95
N VAL A 2 -0.96 -7.18 -9.89
CA VAL A 2 -0.38 -6.71 -8.63
C VAL A 2 -1.06 -5.39 -8.29
N GLU A 3 -1.47 -5.21 -7.03
CA GLU A 3 -2.00 -3.95 -6.53
C GLU A 3 -1.03 -3.39 -5.48
N ALA A 4 -0.52 -2.19 -5.72
CA ALA A 4 0.37 -1.48 -4.80
C ALA A 4 -0.45 -0.57 -3.87
N ILE A 5 -0.18 -0.65 -2.57
CA ILE A 5 -0.82 0.21 -1.57
C ILE A 5 0.18 1.24 -1.05
N ILE A 6 -0.25 2.49 -0.97
CA ILE A 6 0.53 3.59 -0.39
C ILE A 6 -0.24 4.13 0.82
N ASP A 7 0.46 4.40 1.90
CA ASP A 7 -0.12 4.92 3.14
C ASP A 7 -0.85 6.24 2.89
N GLY A 8 -2.06 6.34 3.45
CA GLY A 8 -2.78 7.59 3.57
C GLY A 8 -2.48 8.30 4.88
N ASP A 9 -2.70 9.61 4.89
CA ASP A 9 -2.61 10.39 6.11
C ASP A 9 -3.81 10.09 7.03
N LEU A 10 -3.54 9.61 8.24
CA LEU A 10 -4.55 9.36 9.29
C LEU A 10 -5.17 10.66 9.84
N HIS A 11 -4.67 11.83 9.48
CA HIS A 11 -5.22 13.11 9.90
C HIS A 11 -6.41 13.54 9.03
N GLY A 12 -7.61 13.12 9.45
CA GLY A 12 -8.86 13.72 8.98
C GLY A 12 -8.86 15.24 9.19
N GLY A 13 -8.60 16.00 8.13
CA GLY A 13 -8.86 17.44 8.10
C GLY A 13 -7.76 18.37 7.56
N LEU A 14 -6.63 17.88 7.06
CA LEU A 14 -5.66 18.75 6.38
C LEU A 14 -5.74 18.55 4.88
N SER A 15 -5.67 19.67 4.16
CA SER A 15 -5.61 19.78 2.70
C SER A 15 -4.72 18.70 2.08
N PRO A 16 -4.97 18.27 0.82
CA PRO A 16 -4.07 17.34 0.13
C PRO A 16 -2.65 17.78 0.40
N ILE A 17 -1.85 16.88 0.99
CA ILE A 17 -0.43 17.12 1.29
C ILE A 17 0.10 17.86 0.07
N SER A 18 0.47 19.12 0.25
CA SER A 18 0.97 19.90 -0.88
C SER A 18 2.09 19.06 -1.46
N ARG A 19 2.01 18.73 -2.76
CA ARG A 19 2.95 17.87 -3.54
C ARG A 19 4.45 18.13 -3.30
N THR A 20 4.78 19.17 -2.56
CA THR A 20 6.09 19.65 -2.15
C THR A 20 6.75 18.89 -1.00
N GLU A 21 6.05 18.02 -0.23
CA GLU A 21 6.66 17.27 0.88
C GLU A 21 6.66 15.74 0.73
N GLU A 22 6.18 15.20 -0.40
CA GLU A 22 6.40 13.79 -0.70
C GLU A 22 7.87 13.57 -1.07
N PRO A 23 8.54 12.52 -0.55
CA PRO A 23 9.83 12.10 -1.08
C PRO A 23 9.72 11.97 -2.60
N ALA A 24 10.62 12.61 -3.34
CA ALA A 24 10.54 12.77 -4.80
C ALA A 24 10.39 11.45 -5.60
N PHE A 25 10.51 10.30 -4.94
CA PHE A 25 10.38 8.97 -5.51
C PHE A 25 8.93 8.47 -5.67
N TYR A 26 7.95 8.94 -4.89
CA TYR A 26 6.58 8.40 -4.94
C TYR A 26 5.85 8.73 -6.25
N SER A 27 5.96 9.97 -6.72
CA SER A 27 5.35 10.39 -7.99
C SER A 27 5.87 9.59 -9.18
N THR A 28 7.16 9.26 -9.17
CA THR A 28 7.78 8.40 -10.19
C THR A 28 7.31 6.95 -10.07
N ALA A 29 7.09 6.46 -8.85
CA ALA A 29 6.64 5.09 -8.62
C ALA A 29 5.24 4.84 -9.19
N TRP A 30 4.29 5.76 -9.01
CA TRP A 30 2.93 5.59 -9.56
C TRP A 30 2.91 5.64 -11.08
N GLU A 31 3.69 6.52 -11.69
CA GLU A 31 3.87 6.57 -13.15
C GLU A 31 4.43 5.26 -13.68
N LEU A 32 5.40 4.67 -12.96
CA LEU A 32 5.99 3.39 -13.32
C LEU A 32 4.98 2.25 -13.21
N ILE A 33 4.30 2.11 -12.07
CA ILE A 33 3.28 1.07 -11.84
C ILE A 33 2.18 1.17 -12.91
N SER A 34 1.69 2.38 -13.15
CA SER A 34 0.65 2.64 -14.15
C SER A 34 1.13 2.31 -15.58
N ALA A 35 2.41 2.54 -15.89
CA ALA A 35 3.00 2.21 -17.19
C ALA A 35 3.08 0.70 -17.46
N PHE A 36 3.18 -0.13 -16.41
CA PHE A 36 3.12 -1.59 -16.54
C PHE A 36 1.69 -2.15 -16.58
N GLY A 37 0.67 -1.29 -16.39
CA GLY A 37 -0.73 -1.69 -16.39
C GLY A 37 -1.19 -2.35 -15.08
N ASP A 38 -0.36 -2.27 -14.04
CA ASP A 38 -0.74 -2.68 -12.68
C ASP A 38 -1.51 -1.56 -11.97
N CYS A 39 -2.17 -1.91 -10.87
CA CYS A 39 -3.02 -0.99 -10.11
C CYS A 39 -2.29 -0.46 -8.88
N TRP A 40 -2.68 0.74 -8.44
CA TRP A 40 -2.29 1.27 -7.15
C TRP A 40 -3.47 1.95 -6.46
N ARG A 41 -3.45 1.96 -5.13
CA ARG A 41 -4.48 2.55 -4.27
C ARG A 41 -3.82 3.25 -3.09
N MET A 42 -4.39 4.39 -2.68
CA MET A 42 -4.06 5.01 -1.40
C MET A 42 -4.90 4.37 -0.29
N ALA A 43 -4.25 3.88 0.75
CA ALA A 43 -4.93 3.44 1.97
C ALA A 43 -5.58 4.64 2.68
N PRO A 44 -6.63 4.43 3.48
CA PRO A 44 -7.17 5.47 4.36
C PRO A 44 -6.25 5.79 5.56
N GLY A 45 -5.22 4.98 5.77
CA GLY A 45 -4.26 5.05 6.87
C GLY A 45 -3.04 4.20 6.53
N GLU A 46 -2.71 3.22 7.36
CA GLU A 46 -1.59 2.30 7.12
C GLU A 46 -1.86 1.38 5.92
N GLY A 47 -0.91 1.30 4.99
CA GLY A 47 -1.01 0.48 3.79
C GLY A 47 -1.03 -1.01 4.10
N GLU A 48 -0.30 -1.45 5.13
CA GLU A 48 -0.31 -2.84 5.58
C GLU A 48 -1.68 -3.26 6.13
N ALA A 49 -2.37 -2.36 6.83
CA ALA A 49 -3.73 -2.62 7.29
C ALA A 49 -4.74 -2.74 6.13
N GLU A 50 -4.62 -1.88 5.12
CA GLU A 50 -5.44 -1.97 3.91
C GLU A 50 -5.13 -3.26 3.11
N LEU A 51 -3.87 -3.65 2.99
CA LEU A 51 -3.46 -4.92 2.36
C LEU A 51 -4.08 -6.13 3.07
N VAL A 52 -4.09 -6.14 4.40
CA VAL A 52 -4.77 -7.19 5.16
C VAL A 52 -6.27 -7.18 4.91
N ALA A 53 -6.92 -6.00 4.91
CA ALA A 53 -8.35 -5.89 4.62
C ALA A 53 -8.71 -6.44 3.24
N MET A 54 -7.93 -6.10 2.21
CA MET A 54 -8.08 -6.61 0.85
C MET A 54 -7.90 -8.14 0.79
N SER A 55 -6.89 -8.68 1.48
CA SER A 55 -6.66 -10.12 1.54
C SER A 55 -7.83 -10.86 2.21
N LEU A 56 -8.38 -10.30 3.28
CA LEU A 56 -9.55 -10.86 3.99
C LEU A 56 -10.83 -10.78 3.15
N ASN A 57 -10.97 -9.77 2.30
CA ASN A 57 -12.09 -9.62 1.35
C ASN A 57 -11.94 -10.47 0.08
N GLY A 58 -10.79 -11.09 -0.14
CA GLY A 58 -10.50 -11.85 -1.36
C GLY A 58 -10.21 -10.97 -2.58
N GLU A 59 -9.84 -9.71 -2.38
CA GLU A 59 -9.37 -8.80 -3.43
C GLU A 59 -7.94 -9.15 -3.88
N VAL A 60 -7.10 -9.64 -2.96
CA VAL A 60 -5.74 -10.11 -3.23
C VAL A 60 -5.48 -11.47 -2.58
N ASP A 61 -4.70 -12.31 -3.26
CA ASP A 61 -4.40 -13.68 -2.81
C ASP A 61 -3.24 -13.76 -1.81
N ALA A 62 -2.31 -12.80 -1.86
CA ALA A 62 -1.11 -12.76 -1.03
C ALA A 62 -0.64 -11.32 -0.81
N ILE A 63 0.05 -11.09 0.31
CA ILE A 63 0.60 -9.80 0.71
C ILE A 63 2.12 -9.84 0.57
N ILE A 64 2.72 -8.83 -0.06
CA ILE A 64 4.17 -8.60 -0.04
C ILE A 64 4.44 -7.39 0.86
N THR A 65 5.23 -7.57 1.92
CA THR A 65 5.61 -6.50 2.86
C THR A 65 7.09 -6.65 3.25
N ALA A 66 7.68 -5.58 3.79
CA ALA A 66 9.01 -5.59 4.38
C ALA A 66 9.07 -6.28 5.75
N ASP A 67 7.97 -6.32 6.51
CA ASP A 67 7.99 -6.92 7.85
C ASP A 67 6.80 -7.85 8.15
N SER A 68 6.52 -8.08 9.43
CA SER A 68 5.63 -9.13 9.93
C SER A 68 4.45 -8.61 10.74
N ASP A 69 4.27 -7.30 10.82
CA ASP A 69 3.20 -6.65 11.60
C ASP A 69 1.79 -6.91 11.03
N VAL A 70 1.71 -7.34 9.77
CA VAL A 70 0.50 -7.81 9.09
C VAL A 70 -0.11 -9.07 9.73
N PHE A 71 0.68 -9.88 10.45
CA PHE A 71 0.16 -11.10 11.09
C PHE A 71 -0.84 -10.81 12.22
N PRO A 72 -0.54 -9.92 13.20
CA PRO A 72 -1.52 -9.44 14.16
C PRO A 72 -2.83 -8.92 13.56
N LEU A 73 -2.78 -8.36 12.34
CA LEU A 73 -3.95 -7.83 11.65
C LEU A 73 -4.82 -8.92 10.99
N GLY A 74 -4.31 -10.15 10.86
CA GLY A 74 -5.06 -11.31 10.35
C GLY A 74 -4.61 -11.82 8.97
N ALA A 75 -3.46 -11.38 8.46
CA ALA A 75 -2.90 -11.88 7.21
C ALA A 75 -2.65 -13.41 7.25
N LYS A 76 -2.94 -14.10 6.15
CA LYS A 76 -2.80 -15.56 6.03
C LYS A 76 -1.70 -16.02 5.07
N CYS A 77 -1.47 -15.25 4.01
CA CYS A 77 -0.46 -15.53 3.00
C CYS A 77 0.41 -14.27 2.82
N VAL A 78 1.64 -14.34 3.33
CA VAL A 78 2.58 -13.20 3.36
C VAL A 78 3.90 -13.65 2.76
N LEU A 79 4.43 -12.82 1.86
CA LEU A 79 5.75 -12.92 1.26
C LEU A 79 6.57 -11.75 1.82
N VAL A 80 7.56 -12.06 2.65
CA VAL A 80 8.45 -11.04 3.20
C VAL A 80 9.55 -10.74 2.19
N ASN A 81 9.71 -9.47 1.86
CA ASN A 81 10.83 -9.02 1.03
C ASN A 81 12.09 -8.89 1.88
N ASP A 82 12.85 -9.98 1.97
CA ASP A 82 14.14 -10.03 2.67
C ASP A 82 15.25 -9.60 1.68
N ALA A 83 15.40 -8.27 1.50
CA ALA A 83 16.35 -7.64 0.58
C ALA A 83 17.72 -7.36 1.22
#